data_AF-A0A1Y2HQH8-F1
#
_entry.id   AF-A0A1Y2HQH8-F1
#
_cell.length_a   1.000
_cell.length_b   1.000
_cell.length_c   1.000
_cell.angle_alpha   90.00
_cell.angle_beta   90.00
_cell.angle_gamma   90.00
#
_symmetry.space_group_name_H-M   'P 1'
#
loop_
_entity.id
_entity.type
_entity.pdbx_description
1 polymer ?
#
loop_
_entity_poly.entity_id
_entity_poly.type
_entity_poly.pdbx_seq_one_letter_code
_entity_poly.pdbx_strand_id
1 'polypeptide(L)'
;MLHSPRIPSAAAISKKHSSSAAIHDALNPSRGIRDDIARRGGTPKNHAKENARQLKVMQEKMRAKKEAQELLAKQAAGVGKRAPGSAAYSHVPSRLYLASSSSSSSSPSSGASTPLHTAPSPVPPKRRSTLSSTSSLTGGGRSSTTSTSASPLTKSSMKKSASSGSLDDNPAPPVDRKTKVGEVPAYLVQRKQEWAKQEEERRQKQIEKETWPPGTVPVPEDERLATLQYLQQSQKELTLELSRFPITLTPASVQRYRRQQEVLAKLREVEKGIEVYSQARVFMAKVDDEAEGEY
;
A
#
# COMPACT_ATOMS: atom_id res chain seq x y z
N MET A 1 -2.08 12.74 1.85
CA MET A 1 -2.91 13.84 2.38
C MET A 1 -2.01 14.87 3.06
N LEU A 2 -1.58 15.87 2.31
CA LEU A 2 -0.81 17.00 2.83
C LEU A 2 -1.75 17.83 3.71
N HIS A 3 -1.54 17.81 5.02
CA HIS A 3 -2.27 18.67 5.95
C HIS A 3 -1.65 20.07 5.84
N SER A 4 -2.31 21.00 5.15
CA SER A 4 -1.92 22.41 5.18
C SER A 4 -2.02 22.95 6.61
N PRO A 5 -0.97 23.58 7.15
CA PRO A 5 -1.03 24.15 8.48
C PRO A 5 -2.04 25.29 8.50
N ARG A 6 -3.13 25.11 9.27
CA ARG A 6 -4.14 26.16 9.50
C ARG A 6 -3.48 27.29 10.29
N ILE A 7 -3.26 28.43 9.64
CA ILE A 7 -2.74 29.63 10.30
C ILE A 7 -3.82 30.11 11.30
N PRO A 8 -3.48 30.30 12.59
CA PRO A 8 -4.45 30.77 13.58
C PRO A 8 -4.86 32.22 13.29
N SER A 9 -6.12 32.56 13.56
CA SER A 9 -6.62 33.93 13.38
C SER A 9 -6.00 34.89 14.40
N ALA A 10 -5.92 36.18 14.06
CA ALA A 10 -5.38 37.21 14.95
C ALA A 10 -6.07 37.24 16.33
N ALA A 11 -7.39 37.03 16.36
CA ALA A 11 -8.16 36.90 17.60
C ALA A 11 -7.76 35.68 18.45
N ALA A 12 -7.41 34.56 17.82
CA ALA A 12 -6.96 33.36 18.52
C ALA A 12 -5.56 33.55 19.12
N ILE A 13 -4.67 34.27 18.41
CA ILE A 13 -3.34 34.62 18.90
C ILE A 13 -3.46 35.53 20.12
N SER A 14 -4.23 36.62 20.04
CA SER A 14 -4.46 37.54 21.15
C SER A 14 -5.01 36.84 22.40
N LYS A 15 -6.02 35.98 22.26
CA LYS A 15 -6.58 35.17 23.36
C LYS A 15 -5.54 34.23 23.99
N LYS A 16 -4.63 33.66 23.19
CA LYS A 16 -3.56 32.81 23.72
C LYS A 16 -2.64 33.61 24.65
N HIS A 17 -2.24 34.82 24.23
CA HIS A 17 -1.34 35.69 24.99
C HIS A 17 -1.98 36.34 26.22
N SER A 18 -3.30 36.55 26.24
CA SER A 18 -4.02 37.09 27.40
C SER A 18 -4.54 36.04 28.38
N SER A 19 -4.54 34.76 27.97
CA SER A 19 -4.98 33.65 28.82
C SER A 19 -3.87 33.15 29.75
N SER A 20 -4.26 32.51 30.86
CA SER A 20 -3.35 31.80 31.77
C SER A 20 -2.50 30.72 31.09
N ALA A 21 -2.87 30.29 29.88
CA ALA A 21 -2.09 29.35 29.08
C ALA A 21 -0.72 29.92 28.67
N ALA A 22 -0.58 31.24 28.49
CA ALA A 22 0.72 31.86 28.17
C ALA A 22 1.70 31.76 29.34
N ILE A 23 1.22 31.96 30.57
CA ILE A 23 2.03 31.82 31.79
C ILE A 23 2.40 30.35 32.02
N HIS A 24 1.45 29.42 31.79
CA HIS A 24 1.70 28.00 31.90
C HIS A 24 2.76 27.50 30.90
N ASP A 25 2.72 27.97 29.64
CA ASP A 25 3.73 27.64 28.62
C ASP A 25 5.12 28.20 28.98
N ALA A 26 5.19 29.35 29.67
CA ALA A 26 6.44 29.96 30.12
C ALA A 26 7.08 29.21 31.30
N LEU A 27 6.28 28.71 32.24
CA LEU A 27 6.76 27.94 33.40
C LEU A 27 7.08 26.48 33.03
N ASN A 28 6.36 25.92 32.05
CA ASN A 28 6.53 24.54 31.59
C ASN A 28 6.81 24.54 30.08
N PRO A 29 8.02 24.88 29.61
CA PRO A 29 8.33 24.88 28.17
C PRO A 29 8.18 23.48 27.57
N SER A 30 7.78 23.39 26.29
CA SER A 30 7.57 22.10 25.64
C SER A 30 8.88 21.39 25.29
N ARG A 31 8.92 20.09 25.53
CA ARG A 31 10.08 19.24 25.25
C ARG A 31 10.05 18.64 23.85
N GLY A 32 9.48 19.41 22.90
CA GLY A 32 9.38 19.06 21.48
C GLY A 32 7.97 18.65 21.03
N ILE A 33 7.85 18.31 19.75
CA ILE A 33 6.57 18.14 19.03
C ILE A 33 5.66 17.09 19.67
N ARG A 34 6.23 16.02 20.24
CA ARG A 34 5.43 14.98 20.92
C ARG A 34 4.76 15.50 22.19
N ASP A 35 5.43 16.37 22.93
CA ASP A 35 4.88 16.99 24.14
C ASP A 35 3.80 18.02 23.77
N ASP A 36 3.99 18.78 22.68
CA ASP A 36 2.96 19.69 22.15
C ASP A 36 1.67 18.97 21.75
N ILE A 37 1.78 17.77 21.16
CA ILE A 37 0.63 16.94 20.81
C ILE A 37 -0.11 16.50 22.09
N ALA A 38 0.64 16.05 23.12
CA ALA A 38 0.07 15.64 24.40
C ALA A 38 -0.65 16.78 25.12
N ARG A 39 -0.06 17.98 25.16
CA ARG A 39 -0.67 19.18 25.78
C ARG A 39 -1.92 19.66 25.08
N ARG A 40 -2.02 19.46 23.76
CA ARG A 40 -3.24 19.71 22.99
C ARG A 40 -4.29 18.59 23.15
N GLY A 41 -4.05 17.61 24.04
CA GLY A 41 -4.94 16.48 24.30
C GLY A 41 -4.85 15.34 23.29
N GLY A 42 -3.87 15.37 22.39
CA GLY A 42 -3.61 14.30 21.42
C GLY A 42 -2.68 13.24 21.97
N THR A 43 -2.76 12.01 21.47
CA THR A 43 -1.77 10.97 21.78
C THR A 43 -0.66 10.96 20.73
N PRO A 44 0.62 11.10 21.11
CA PRO A 44 1.72 11.03 20.15
C PRO A 44 1.78 9.65 19.47
N LYS A 45 1.96 9.65 18.15
CA LYS A 45 2.01 8.40 17.38
C LYS A 45 3.18 7.53 17.82
N ASN A 46 2.90 6.28 18.19
CA ASN A 46 3.93 5.30 18.54
C ASN A 46 4.47 4.62 17.28
N HIS A 47 5.54 5.18 16.72
CA HIS A 47 6.20 4.66 15.54
C HIS A 47 6.82 3.28 15.77
N ALA A 48 7.26 2.93 16.98
CA ALA A 48 7.83 1.61 17.26
C ALA A 48 6.77 0.51 17.09
N LYS A 49 5.55 0.74 17.59
CA LYS A 49 4.41 -0.18 17.41
C LYS A 49 4.00 -0.31 15.95
N GLU A 50 3.98 0.80 15.21
CA GLU A 50 3.64 0.81 13.79
C GLU A 50 4.72 0.12 12.95
N ASN A 51 6.00 0.38 13.22
CA ASN A 51 7.13 -0.28 12.56
C ASN A 51 7.11 -1.80 12.82
N ALA A 52 6.82 -2.23 14.06
CA ALA A 52 6.68 -3.65 14.38
C ALA A 52 5.53 -4.32 13.61
N ARG A 53 4.39 -3.62 13.46
CA ARG A 53 3.27 -4.09 12.66
C ARG A 53 3.64 -4.19 11.17
N GLN A 54 4.33 -3.18 10.64
CA GLN A 54 4.78 -3.16 9.25
C GLN A 54 5.79 -4.27 8.95
N LEU A 55 6.75 -4.51 9.85
CA LEU A 55 7.71 -5.61 9.73
C LEU A 55 6.99 -6.97 9.73
N LYS A 56 6.00 -7.16 10.61
CA LYS A 56 5.22 -8.41 10.65
C LYS A 56 4.44 -8.63 9.35
N VAL A 57 3.74 -7.61 8.86
CA VAL A 57 3.01 -7.68 7.58
C VAL A 57 3.97 -7.96 6.42
N MET A 58 5.15 -7.34 6.42
CA MET A 58 6.17 -7.57 5.39
C MET A 58 6.71 -9.00 5.43
N GLN A 59 6.99 -9.54 6.62
CA GLN A 59 7.42 -10.93 6.81
C GLN A 59 6.35 -11.93 6.36
N GLU A 60 5.09 -11.69 6.71
CA GLU A 60 3.96 -12.53 6.27
C GLU A 60 3.80 -12.50 4.74
N LYS A 61 3.89 -11.32 4.12
CA LYS A 61 3.87 -11.19 2.64
C LYS A 61 5.03 -11.93 1.99
N MET A 62 6.24 -11.81 2.52
CA MET A 62 7.41 -12.50 1.99
C MET A 62 7.29 -14.02 2.14
N ARG A 63 6.77 -14.49 3.29
CA ARG A 63 6.48 -15.90 3.52
C ARG A 63 5.43 -16.44 2.56
N ALA A 64 4.29 -15.74 2.42
CA ALA A 64 3.24 -16.12 1.48
C ALA A 64 3.73 -16.12 0.02
N LYS A 65 4.56 -15.14 -0.36
CA LYS A 65 5.18 -15.10 -1.69
C LYS A 65 6.11 -16.28 -1.93
N LYS A 66 6.92 -16.66 -0.92
CA LYS A 66 7.78 -17.85 -0.99
C LYS A 66 6.97 -19.13 -1.10
N GLU A 67 5.92 -19.30 -0.28
CA GLU A 67 5.03 -20.46 -0.32
C GLU A 67 4.29 -20.56 -1.67
N ALA A 68 3.80 -19.43 -2.21
CA ALA A 68 3.18 -19.39 -3.53
C ALA A 68 4.17 -19.74 -4.65
N GLN A 69 5.41 -19.23 -4.58
CA GLN A 69 6.46 -19.57 -5.53
C GLN A 69 6.85 -21.04 -5.43
N GLU A 70 6.87 -21.62 -4.22
CA GLU A 70 7.14 -23.04 -3.99
C GLU A 70 6.00 -23.93 -4.54
N LEU A 71 4.74 -23.54 -4.34
CA LEU A 71 3.59 -24.22 -4.93
C LEU A 71 3.61 -24.15 -6.46
N LEU A 72 3.95 -22.99 -7.02
CA LEU A 72 4.11 -22.81 -8.46
C LEU A 72 5.28 -23.63 -9.00
N ALA A 73 6.41 -23.67 -8.29
CA ALA A 73 7.56 -24.51 -8.65
C ALA A 73 7.24 -26.01 -8.56
N LYS A 74 6.44 -26.43 -7.57
CA LYS A 74 5.96 -27.82 -7.44
C LYS A 74 4.97 -28.19 -8.55
N GLN A 75 4.09 -27.27 -8.95
CA GLN A 75 3.21 -27.45 -10.10
C GLN A 75 4.01 -27.53 -11.41
N ALA A 76 5.03 -26.69 -11.58
CA ALA A 76 5.95 -26.73 -12.71
C ALA A 76 6.80 -28.01 -12.73
N ALA A 77 7.24 -28.52 -11.57
CA ALA A 77 7.96 -29.80 -11.45
C ALA A 77 7.07 -31.03 -11.70
N GLY A 78 5.73 -30.87 -11.71
CA GLY A 78 4.77 -31.89 -12.11
C GLY A 78 4.62 -32.06 -13.63
N VAL A 79 5.14 -31.12 -14.42
CA VAL A 79 5.15 -31.17 -15.88
C VAL A 79 6.59 -31.29 -16.36
N GLY A 80 7.05 -32.51 -16.54
CA GLY A 80 8.31 -32.80 -17.23
C GLY A 80 9.46 -33.21 -16.32
N LYS A 81 9.42 -34.47 -15.86
CA LYS A 81 10.68 -35.24 -15.78
C LYS A 81 11.20 -35.43 -17.20
N ARG A 82 11.97 -34.48 -17.71
CA ARG A 82 13.02 -34.74 -18.72
C ARG A 82 14.31 -34.21 -18.12
N ALA A 83 15.14 -35.14 -17.68
CA ALA A 83 16.48 -34.85 -17.19
C ALA A 83 17.26 -34.06 -18.25
N PRO A 84 18.08 -33.06 -17.87
CA PRO A 84 19.06 -32.47 -18.77
C PRO A 84 20.18 -33.49 -18.92
N GLY A 85 20.04 -34.37 -19.91
CA GLY A 85 20.98 -35.46 -20.15
C GLY A 85 20.78 -35.97 -21.56
N SER A 86 21.42 -35.31 -22.51
CA SER A 86 21.61 -35.87 -23.85
C SER A 86 22.29 -37.23 -23.68
N ALA A 87 21.63 -38.29 -24.13
CA ALA A 87 22.13 -39.67 -24.12
C ALA A 87 23.31 -39.89 -25.09
N ALA A 88 24.01 -38.83 -25.49
CA ALA A 88 25.10 -38.88 -26.47
C ALA A 88 26.48 -39.12 -25.83
N TYR A 89 26.62 -39.07 -24.50
CA TYR A 89 27.92 -39.18 -23.82
C TYR A 89 27.85 -39.94 -22.48
N SER A 90 27.03 -40.99 -22.37
CA SER A 90 27.02 -41.85 -21.16
C SER A 90 28.28 -42.72 -21.02
N HIS A 91 29.05 -42.88 -22.10
CA HIS A 91 30.24 -43.72 -22.13
C HIS A 91 31.57 -42.97 -21.89
N VAL A 92 31.52 -41.65 -21.67
CA VAL A 92 32.72 -40.87 -21.35
C VAL A 92 32.75 -40.62 -19.85
N PRO A 93 33.52 -41.38 -19.05
CA PRO A 93 33.70 -41.05 -17.65
C PRO A 93 34.35 -39.67 -17.54
N SER A 94 33.72 -38.77 -16.79
CA SER A 94 34.21 -37.41 -16.57
C SER A 94 35.59 -37.43 -15.93
N ARG A 95 36.58 -36.90 -16.63
CA ARG A 95 37.98 -36.81 -16.19
C ARG A 95 38.20 -35.68 -15.16
N LEU A 96 37.26 -35.46 -14.25
CA LEU A 96 37.36 -34.46 -13.17
C LEU A 96 38.14 -34.98 -11.95
N TYR A 97 39.10 -35.89 -12.19
CA TYR A 97 40.19 -36.16 -11.26
C TYR A 97 41.46 -35.49 -11.78
N LEU A 98 41.50 -34.16 -11.67
CA LEU A 98 42.73 -33.46 -11.34
C LEU A 98 42.35 -32.37 -10.33
N ALA A 99 42.44 -32.77 -9.06
CA ALA A 99 42.48 -31.84 -7.96
C ALA A 99 43.63 -30.86 -8.20
N SER A 100 43.31 -29.60 -8.47
CA SER A 100 44.24 -28.49 -8.27
C SER A 100 44.42 -28.32 -6.77
N SER A 101 45.36 -29.09 -6.23
CA SER A 101 46.01 -28.83 -4.96
C SER A 101 46.79 -27.51 -5.04
N SER A 102 46.20 -26.42 -4.56
CA SER A 102 46.92 -25.22 -4.10
C SER A 102 45.92 -24.31 -3.37
N SER A 103 45.74 -24.44 -2.07
CA SER A 103 46.46 -23.66 -1.04
C SER A 103 46.42 -22.13 -1.26
N SER A 104 45.78 -21.45 -0.29
CA SER A 104 46.04 -20.09 0.20
C SER A 104 45.85 -18.88 -0.73
N SER A 105 44.91 -18.01 -0.37
CA SER A 105 45.18 -16.71 0.28
C SER A 105 44.26 -15.56 -0.17
N SER A 106 43.93 -14.71 0.80
CA SER A 106 43.55 -13.29 0.71
C SER A 106 42.14 -12.89 0.25
N SER A 107 41.37 -12.43 1.24
CA SER A 107 40.33 -11.40 1.11
C SER A 107 40.87 -10.15 0.41
N PRO A 108 40.02 -9.41 -0.35
CA PRO A 108 40.23 -7.99 -0.54
C PRO A 108 39.15 -7.18 0.19
N SER A 109 39.65 -6.37 1.11
CA SER A 109 39.08 -5.11 1.54
C SER A 109 38.92 -4.13 0.37
N SER A 110 38.11 -3.09 0.62
CA SER A 110 38.14 -1.74 0.03
C SER A 110 37.08 -1.44 -1.03
N GLY A 111 36.32 -0.35 -0.81
CA GLY A 111 35.68 0.38 -1.90
C GLY A 111 34.33 1.02 -1.57
N ALA A 112 34.31 1.93 -0.60
CA ALA A 112 33.17 2.84 -0.41
C ALA A 112 33.15 3.94 -1.48
N SER A 113 31.96 4.28 -1.98
CA SER A 113 31.70 5.61 -2.58
C SER A 113 30.21 5.97 -2.49
N THR A 114 29.88 6.79 -1.49
CA THR A 114 28.64 7.57 -1.40
C THR A 114 28.95 9.03 -1.75
N PRO A 115 28.10 9.75 -2.52
CA PRO A 115 28.34 11.15 -2.81
C PRO A 115 27.83 12.06 -1.69
N LEU A 116 28.72 12.96 -1.22
CA LEU A 116 28.40 14.10 -0.36
C LEU A 116 28.01 15.31 -1.21
N HIS A 117 27.02 16.07 -0.73
CA HIS A 117 26.91 17.50 -1.00
C HIS A 117 26.57 18.27 0.29
N THR A 118 27.44 19.24 0.59
CA THR A 118 27.16 20.57 1.19
C THR A 118 27.13 20.74 2.72
N ALA A 119 28.31 21.09 3.27
CA ALA A 119 28.70 22.20 4.18
C ALA A 119 27.64 23.09 4.92
N PRO A 120 28.05 23.99 5.86
CA PRO A 120 29.05 23.91 6.94
C PRO A 120 28.49 24.38 8.32
N SER A 121 29.24 24.12 9.40
CA SER A 121 28.96 24.56 10.79
C SER A 121 29.87 25.72 11.20
N PRO A 122 29.49 26.53 12.21
CA PRO A 122 30.45 27.09 13.14
C PRO A 122 30.16 26.74 14.62
N VAL A 123 31.14 26.07 15.24
CA VAL A 123 31.65 26.15 16.64
C VAL A 123 30.76 26.57 17.83
N PRO A 124 30.82 25.84 18.96
CA PRO A 124 30.55 26.39 20.30
C PRO A 124 31.81 26.43 21.20
N PRO A 125 32.00 27.46 22.06
CA PRO A 125 33.05 27.44 23.08
C PRO A 125 32.56 27.15 24.52
N LYS A 126 33.37 26.32 25.18
CA LYS A 126 33.84 26.32 26.59
C LYS A 126 32.87 26.45 27.78
N ARG A 127 32.98 25.43 28.63
CA ARG A 127 32.64 25.36 30.07
C ARG A 127 33.31 26.47 30.89
N ARG A 128 32.61 26.95 31.93
CA ARG A 128 33.23 27.41 33.19
C ARG A 128 32.27 27.21 34.37
N SER A 129 32.83 26.73 35.47
CA SER A 129 32.22 26.38 36.75
C SER A 129 32.56 27.42 37.82
N THR A 130 31.61 27.71 38.72
CA THR A 130 31.80 28.22 40.10
C THR A 130 30.57 27.76 40.91
N LEU A 131 30.69 26.87 41.91
CA LEU A 131 30.86 27.15 43.37
C LEU A 131 29.75 28.11 43.88
N SER A 132 28.99 27.90 44.96
CA SER A 132 29.07 26.98 46.10
C SER A 132 27.91 27.28 47.10
N SER A 133 27.62 26.31 47.98
CA SER A 133 27.05 26.48 49.34
C SER A 133 25.51 26.60 49.46
N THR A 134 24.78 26.01 50.42
CA THR A 134 25.06 25.63 51.82
C THR A 134 24.11 24.52 52.33
N SER A 135 24.61 23.73 53.29
CA SER A 135 23.95 23.17 54.49
C SER A 135 22.68 22.31 54.41
N SER A 136 22.89 21.05 54.79
CA SER A 136 22.05 20.15 55.59
C SER A 136 21.23 20.80 56.71
N LEU A 137 20.01 20.29 56.97
CA LEU A 137 19.61 19.54 58.17
C LEU A 137 18.08 19.29 58.18
N THR A 138 17.74 18.01 58.40
CA THR A 138 16.61 17.42 59.15
C THR A 138 15.31 18.22 59.38
N GLY A 139 14.17 17.58 59.11
CA GLY A 139 12.91 17.94 59.78
C GLY A 139 11.63 17.45 59.14
N GLY A 140 11.19 16.26 59.54
CA GLY A 140 9.82 15.96 59.94
C GLY A 140 8.63 16.35 59.04
N GLY A 141 7.92 15.31 58.59
CA GLY A 141 6.46 15.32 58.46
C GLY A 141 5.96 15.35 57.02
N ARG A 142 5.28 14.29 56.61
CA ARG A 142 3.83 14.35 56.37
C ARG A 142 3.24 12.97 56.10
N SER A 143 2.09 12.83 56.72
CA SER A 143 1.17 11.71 56.84
C SER A 143 0.54 11.27 55.51
N SER A 144 0.51 9.95 55.33
CA SER A 144 -0.65 9.11 54.99
C SER A 144 -1.87 9.76 54.34
N THR A 145 -2.31 9.25 53.19
CA THR A 145 -3.41 8.25 53.07
C THR A 145 -4.01 8.23 51.65
N THR A 146 -4.62 7.08 51.33
CA THR A 146 -5.59 6.82 50.26
C THR A 146 -5.04 6.36 48.90
N SER A 147 -4.64 5.10 48.92
CA SER A 147 -4.98 4.08 47.92
C SER A 147 -6.35 4.29 47.24
N THR A 148 -6.37 4.29 45.92
CA THR A 148 -7.53 3.81 45.15
C THR A 148 -7.10 2.60 44.33
N SER A 149 -7.59 1.45 44.78
CA SER A 149 -7.42 0.15 44.17
C SER A 149 -8.21 0.07 42.86
N ALA A 150 -7.55 -0.41 41.81
CA ALA A 150 -8.21 -0.87 40.60
C ALA A 150 -9.12 -2.06 40.95
N SER A 151 -10.43 -1.90 40.76
CA SER A 151 -11.38 -3.00 40.90
C SER A 151 -11.32 -3.91 39.67
N PRO A 152 -11.09 -5.23 39.79
CA PRO A 152 -11.27 -6.14 38.68
C PRO A 152 -12.77 -6.34 38.42
N LEU A 153 -13.18 -6.17 37.16
CA LEU A 153 -14.54 -6.47 36.70
C LEU A 153 -14.91 -7.89 37.09
N THR A 154 -15.93 -8.03 37.92
CA THR A 154 -16.55 -9.30 38.26
C THR A 154 -17.18 -9.90 37.00
N LYS A 155 -16.73 -11.09 36.62
CA LYS A 155 -17.40 -11.92 35.62
C LYS A 155 -18.84 -12.17 36.09
N SER A 156 -19.81 -11.57 35.42
CA SER A 156 -21.20 -11.95 35.55
C SER A 156 -21.35 -13.40 35.08
N SER A 157 -21.44 -14.32 36.04
CA SER A 157 -21.88 -15.68 35.80
C SER A 157 -23.35 -15.60 35.34
N MET A 158 -23.56 -15.70 34.02
CA MET A 158 -24.90 -15.92 33.48
C MET A 158 -25.43 -17.21 34.09
N LYS A 159 -26.41 -17.07 34.97
CA LYS A 159 -27.15 -18.20 35.55
C LYS A 159 -27.79 -18.94 34.37
N LYS A 160 -27.24 -20.12 34.05
CA LYS A 160 -27.89 -21.07 33.15
C LYS A 160 -29.24 -21.39 33.78
N SER A 161 -30.33 -21.10 33.09
CA SER A 161 -31.67 -21.53 33.46
C SER A 161 -31.66 -23.05 33.57
N ALA A 162 -31.82 -23.56 34.79
CA ALA A 162 -32.04 -24.96 35.07
C ALA A 162 -33.44 -25.33 34.55
N SER A 163 -33.51 -25.69 33.28
CA SER A 163 -34.54 -26.58 32.76
C SER A 163 -33.85 -27.89 32.38
N SER A 164 -33.34 -28.59 33.40
CA SER A 164 -33.15 -30.03 33.32
C SER A 164 -34.54 -30.65 33.37
N GLY A 165 -35.25 -30.59 32.24
CA GLY A 165 -36.35 -31.49 31.98
C GLY A 165 -35.81 -32.92 32.08
N SER A 166 -36.46 -33.71 32.91
CA SER A 166 -36.36 -35.15 33.07
C SER A 166 -35.71 -35.85 31.87
N LEU A 167 -34.57 -36.50 32.10
CA LEU A 167 -34.05 -37.51 31.19
C LEU A 167 -34.97 -38.73 31.32
N ASP A 168 -36.05 -38.75 30.54
CA ASP A 168 -36.63 -40.03 30.15
C ASP A 168 -35.56 -40.77 29.32
N ASP A 169 -35.02 -41.85 29.89
CA ASP A 169 -34.15 -42.85 29.26
C ASP A 169 -34.94 -43.64 28.19
N ASN A 170 -35.44 -42.94 27.18
CA ASN A 170 -35.95 -43.58 25.97
C ASN A 170 -34.89 -43.39 24.87
N PRO A 171 -34.18 -44.45 24.43
CA PRO A 171 -33.20 -44.31 23.37
C PRO A 171 -33.94 -43.88 22.10
N ALA A 172 -33.84 -42.60 21.75
CA ALA A 172 -34.31 -42.09 20.47
C ALA A 172 -33.74 -42.99 19.35
N PRO A 173 -34.56 -43.36 18.34
CA PRO A 173 -34.13 -44.27 17.28
C PRO A 173 -32.82 -43.73 16.66
N PRO A 174 -31.83 -44.59 16.38
CA PRO A 174 -30.55 -44.15 15.86
C PRO A 174 -30.79 -43.39 14.56
N VAL A 175 -30.68 -42.07 14.63
CA VAL A 175 -30.74 -41.23 13.44
C VAL A 175 -29.48 -41.58 12.66
N ASP A 176 -29.63 -42.25 11.51
CA ASP A 176 -28.52 -42.65 10.66
C ASP A 176 -27.72 -41.40 10.25
N ARG A 177 -26.67 -41.12 11.02
CA ARG A 177 -25.75 -40.02 10.77
C ARG A 177 -24.97 -40.38 9.52
N LYS A 178 -25.34 -39.78 8.39
CA LYS A 178 -24.67 -39.94 7.09
C LYS A 178 -23.17 -39.64 7.14
N THR A 179 -22.73 -38.88 8.13
CA THR A 179 -21.36 -38.40 8.30
C THR A 179 -20.73 -39.04 9.53
N LYS A 180 -19.53 -39.58 9.38
CA LYS A 180 -18.79 -40.24 10.46
C LYS A 180 -18.42 -39.24 11.55
N VAL A 181 -18.37 -39.72 12.80
CA VAL A 181 -17.97 -38.89 13.95
C VAL A 181 -16.55 -38.38 13.73
N GLY A 182 -16.34 -37.07 13.87
CA GLY A 182 -15.06 -36.40 13.61
C GLY A 182 -14.89 -35.87 12.18
N GLU A 183 -15.76 -36.27 11.25
CA GLU A 183 -15.77 -35.75 9.89
C GLU A 183 -16.78 -34.61 9.75
N VAL A 184 -16.39 -33.56 9.01
CA VAL A 184 -17.26 -32.41 8.75
C VAL A 184 -18.28 -32.80 7.67
N PRO A 185 -19.59 -32.64 7.91
CA PRO A 185 -20.60 -32.90 6.89
C PRO A 185 -20.36 -32.19 5.56
N ALA A 186 -20.62 -32.90 4.45
CA ALA A 186 -20.39 -32.41 3.10
C ALA A 186 -21.05 -31.04 2.82
N TYR A 187 -22.26 -30.81 3.36
CA TYR A 187 -22.97 -29.54 3.20
C TYR A 187 -22.24 -28.35 3.84
N LEU A 188 -21.49 -28.55 4.93
CA LEU A 188 -20.69 -27.50 5.56
C LEU A 188 -19.44 -27.20 4.74
N VAL A 189 -18.84 -28.22 4.12
CA VAL A 189 -17.70 -28.04 3.21
C VAL A 189 -18.14 -27.28 1.95
N GLN A 190 -19.24 -27.70 1.33
CA GLN A 190 -19.84 -27.02 0.18
C GLN A 190 -20.21 -25.58 0.52
N ARG A 191 -20.87 -25.34 1.65
CA ARG A 191 -21.23 -23.99 2.09
C ARG A 191 -20.03 -23.09 2.33
N LYS A 192 -18.92 -23.61 2.86
CA LYS A 192 -17.66 -22.84 2.98
C LYS A 192 -17.07 -22.50 1.61
N GLN A 193 -17.11 -23.43 0.66
CA GLN A 193 -16.65 -23.18 -0.71
C GLN A 193 -17.51 -22.15 -1.42
N GLU A 194 -18.84 -22.23 -1.27
CA GLU A 194 -19.78 -21.24 -1.79
C GLU A 194 -19.49 -19.85 -1.24
N TRP A 195 -19.29 -19.71 0.07
CA TRP A 195 -18.94 -18.43 0.68
C TRP A 195 -17.59 -17.91 0.19
N ALA A 196 -16.59 -18.76 0.08
CA ALA A 196 -15.29 -18.36 -0.45
C ALA A 196 -15.41 -17.84 -1.89
N LYS A 197 -16.19 -18.53 -2.74
CA LYS A 197 -16.45 -18.12 -4.12
C LYS A 197 -17.21 -16.79 -4.20
N GLN A 198 -18.25 -16.62 -3.37
CA GLN A 198 -19.04 -15.39 -3.32
C GLN A 198 -18.21 -14.20 -2.82
N GLU A 199 -17.37 -14.38 -1.80
CA GLU A 199 -16.49 -13.33 -1.29
C GLU A 199 -15.45 -12.93 -2.34
N GLU A 200 -14.90 -13.91 -3.09
CA GLU A 200 -13.99 -13.65 -4.19
C GLU A 200 -14.66 -12.89 -5.34
N GLU A 201 -15.87 -13.29 -5.76
CA GLU A 201 -16.64 -12.58 -6.78
C GLU A 201 -17.00 -11.15 -6.34
N ARG A 202 -17.40 -10.98 -5.08
CA ARG A 202 -17.67 -9.66 -4.49
C ARG A 202 -16.42 -8.78 -4.49
N ARG A 203 -15.27 -9.36 -4.14
CA ARG A 203 -13.98 -8.68 -4.15
C ARG A 203 -13.55 -8.31 -5.57
N GLN A 204 -13.74 -9.19 -6.55
CA GLN A 204 -13.44 -8.91 -7.96
C GLN A 204 -14.30 -7.75 -8.47
N LYS A 205 -15.63 -7.80 -8.27
CA LYS A 205 -16.53 -6.69 -8.63
C LYS A 205 -16.15 -5.38 -7.94
N GLN A 206 -15.70 -5.45 -6.68
CA GLN A 206 -15.23 -4.28 -5.95
C GLN A 206 -13.93 -3.73 -6.52
N ILE A 207 -12.96 -4.59 -6.88
CA ILE A 207 -11.72 -4.18 -7.56
C ILE A 207 -12.04 -3.58 -8.92
N GLU A 208 -12.92 -4.19 -9.71
CA GLU A 208 -13.37 -3.65 -11.00
C GLU A 208 -13.99 -2.27 -10.82
N LYS A 209 -14.85 -2.09 -9.82
CA LYS A 209 -15.48 -0.81 -9.49
C LYS A 209 -14.50 0.23 -8.94
N GLU A 210 -13.53 -0.17 -8.11
CA GLU A 210 -12.47 0.69 -7.57
C GLU A 210 -11.45 1.08 -8.65
N THR A 211 -11.27 0.23 -9.66
CA THR A 211 -10.45 0.53 -10.84
C THR A 211 -11.09 1.61 -11.71
N TRP A 212 -12.42 1.79 -11.66
CA TRP A 212 -13.10 2.84 -12.39
C TRP A 212 -12.80 4.21 -11.77
N PRO A 213 -12.19 5.13 -12.53
CA PRO A 213 -12.04 6.50 -12.05
C PRO A 213 -13.41 7.09 -11.71
N PRO A 214 -13.57 7.75 -10.55
CA PRO A 214 -14.86 8.33 -10.15
C PRO A 214 -15.31 9.38 -11.17
N GLY A 215 -16.61 9.40 -11.48
CA GLY A 215 -17.18 10.33 -12.47
C GLY A 215 -16.96 9.91 -13.93
N THR A 216 -16.58 8.66 -14.18
CA THR A 216 -16.42 8.12 -15.54
C THR A 216 -17.40 6.99 -15.85
N VAL A 217 -17.77 6.87 -17.12
CA VAL A 217 -18.69 5.86 -17.66
C VAL A 217 -17.96 5.06 -18.75
N PRO A 218 -18.03 3.72 -18.76
CA PRO A 218 -17.41 2.92 -19.82
C PRO A 218 -18.11 3.16 -21.15
N VAL A 219 -17.33 3.33 -22.22
CA VAL A 219 -17.83 3.43 -23.59
C VAL A 219 -18.29 2.04 -24.06
N PRO A 220 -19.51 1.91 -24.64
CA PRO A 220 -19.96 0.69 -25.29
C PRO A 220 -18.97 0.21 -26.35
N GLU A 221 -18.86 -1.11 -26.52
CA GLU A 221 -17.90 -1.70 -27.44
C GLU A 221 -18.14 -1.29 -28.91
N ASP A 222 -19.40 -1.19 -29.33
CA ASP A 222 -19.75 -0.80 -30.70
C ASP A 222 -19.32 0.65 -31.01
N GLU A 223 -19.60 1.58 -30.10
CA GLU A 223 -19.21 2.99 -30.21
C GLU A 223 -17.69 3.16 -30.17
N ARG A 224 -17.02 2.38 -29.30
CA ARG A 224 -15.56 2.34 -29.21
C ARG A 224 -14.96 1.91 -30.55
N LEU A 225 -15.48 0.83 -31.14
CA LEU A 225 -14.99 0.31 -32.43
C LEU A 225 -15.28 1.27 -33.59
N ALA A 226 -16.46 1.88 -33.63
CA ALA A 226 -16.81 2.88 -34.63
C ALA A 226 -15.83 4.08 -34.57
N THR A 227 -15.55 4.58 -33.37
CA THR A 227 -14.59 5.68 -33.15
C THR A 227 -13.17 5.28 -33.54
N LEU A 228 -12.74 4.06 -33.17
CA LEU A 228 -11.44 3.53 -33.54
C LEU A 228 -11.27 3.45 -35.06
N GLN A 229 -12.29 2.95 -35.77
CA GLN A 229 -12.29 2.86 -37.23
C GLN A 229 -12.20 4.24 -37.88
N TYR A 230 -12.97 5.21 -37.38
CA TYR A 230 -12.91 6.61 -37.84
C TYR A 230 -11.50 7.20 -37.65
N LEU A 231 -10.90 7.03 -36.48
CA LEU A 231 -9.54 7.51 -36.21
C LEU A 231 -8.49 6.86 -37.11
N GLN A 232 -8.61 5.55 -37.39
CA GLN A 232 -7.72 4.86 -38.32
C GLN A 232 -7.88 5.35 -39.77
N GLN A 233 -9.09 5.69 -40.21
CA GLN A 233 -9.32 6.29 -41.51
C GLN A 233 -8.67 7.68 -41.58
N SER A 234 -8.88 8.52 -40.57
CA SER A 234 -8.25 9.85 -40.48
C SER A 234 -6.72 9.78 -40.46
N GLN A 235 -6.13 8.81 -39.75
CA GLN A 235 -4.69 8.59 -39.74
C GLN A 235 -4.15 8.27 -41.15
N LYS A 236 -4.86 7.42 -41.91
CA LYS A 236 -4.51 7.12 -43.31
C LYS A 236 -4.58 8.36 -44.20
N GLU A 237 -5.60 9.20 -44.03
CA GLU A 237 -5.73 10.45 -44.78
C GLU A 237 -4.60 11.44 -44.45
N LEU A 238 -4.29 11.63 -43.17
CA LEU A 238 -3.22 12.54 -42.72
C LEU A 238 -1.83 12.05 -43.15
N THR A 239 -1.59 10.73 -43.15
CA THR A 239 -0.33 10.17 -43.66
C THR A 239 -0.20 10.33 -45.17
N LEU A 240 -1.29 10.17 -45.93
CA LEU A 240 -1.32 10.52 -47.35
C LEU A 240 -1.08 12.02 -47.57
N GLU A 241 -1.67 12.90 -46.78
CA GLU A 241 -1.40 14.35 -46.87
C GLU A 241 0.07 14.66 -46.55
N LEU A 242 0.63 14.02 -45.52
CA LEU A 242 2.03 14.17 -45.14
C LEU A 242 2.97 13.75 -46.30
N SER A 243 2.63 12.70 -47.03
CA SER A 243 3.41 12.22 -48.18
C SER A 243 3.43 13.18 -49.37
N ARG A 244 2.49 14.15 -49.44
CA ARG A 244 2.44 15.17 -50.50
C ARG A 244 3.45 16.30 -50.30
N PHE A 245 4.00 16.45 -49.09
CA PHE A 245 5.04 17.45 -48.83
C PHE A 245 6.38 16.99 -49.40
N PRO A 246 7.21 17.91 -49.94
CA PRO A 246 8.54 17.56 -50.39
C PRO A 246 9.41 17.13 -49.20
N ILE A 247 10.37 16.24 -49.48
CA ILE A 247 11.26 15.64 -48.48
C ILE A 247 12.04 16.71 -47.70
N THR A 248 12.49 17.76 -48.39
CA THR A 248 13.20 18.89 -47.77
C THR A 248 12.30 20.12 -47.74
N LEU A 249 11.78 20.43 -46.55
CA LEU A 249 10.98 21.63 -46.32
C LEU A 249 11.73 22.59 -45.38
N THR A 250 12.28 23.68 -45.95
CA THR A 250 12.99 24.70 -45.19
C THR A 250 12.02 25.72 -44.57
N PRO A 251 12.35 26.31 -43.40
CA PRO A 251 11.51 27.33 -42.75
C PRO A 251 11.33 28.61 -43.57
N ALA A 252 12.12 28.83 -44.64
CA ALA A 252 11.94 29.93 -45.59
C ALA A 252 10.57 29.90 -46.29
N SER A 253 9.99 28.72 -46.50
CA SER A 253 8.60 28.57 -46.96
C SER A 253 7.66 28.49 -45.76
N VAL A 254 7.52 29.62 -45.05
CA VAL A 254 6.80 29.71 -43.77
C VAL A 254 5.41 29.07 -43.83
N GLN A 255 4.65 29.30 -44.91
CA GLN A 255 3.30 28.79 -45.06
C GLN A 255 3.25 27.25 -45.25
N ARG A 256 4.08 26.68 -46.13
CA ARG A 256 4.13 25.22 -46.33
C ARG A 256 4.64 24.51 -45.09
N TYR A 257 5.65 25.09 -44.44
CA TYR A 257 6.20 24.56 -43.18
C TYR A 257 5.15 24.54 -42.06
N ARG A 258 4.40 25.63 -41.87
CA ARG A 258 3.29 25.67 -40.90
C ARG A 258 2.22 24.61 -41.20
N ARG A 259 1.79 24.49 -42.44
CA ARG A 259 0.81 23.47 -42.84
C ARG A 259 1.29 22.05 -42.54
N GLN A 260 2.56 21.74 -42.82
CA GLN A 260 3.12 20.43 -42.48
C GLN A 260 3.11 20.18 -40.96
N GLN A 261 3.48 21.19 -40.16
CA GLN A 261 3.44 21.08 -38.70
C GLN A 261 2.02 20.88 -38.16
N GLU A 262 1.01 21.52 -38.77
CA GLU A 262 -0.40 21.31 -38.44
C GLU A 262 -0.84 19.88 -38.74
N VAL A 263 -0.47 19.32 -39.91
CA VAL A 263 -0.75 17.92 -40.27
C VAL A 263 -0.09 16.96 -39.28
N LEU A 264 1.18 17.20 -38.92
CA LEU A 264 1.89 16.41 -37.91
C LEU A 264 1.26 16.52 -36.52
N ALA A 265 0.81 17.71 -36.12
CA ALA A 265 0.14 17.91 -34.84
C ALA A 265 -1.19 17.13 -34.78
N LYS A 266 -2.01 17.22 -35.84
CA LYS A 266 -3.25 16.44 -35.97
C LYS A 266 -2.97 14.94 -35.97
N LEU A 267 -1.93 14.50 -36.68
CA LEU A 267 -1.55 13.08 -36.71
C LEU A 267 -1.22 12.56 -35.30
N ARG A 268 -0.44 13.32 -34.51
CA ARG A 268 -0.15 12.98 -33.10
C ARG A 268 -1.40 12.94 -32.23
N GLU A 269 -2.38 13.80 -32.48
CA GLU A 269 -3.65 13.81 -31.75
C GLU A 269 -4.48 12.57 -32.08
N VAL A 270 -4.60 12.23 -33.37
CA VAL A 270 -5.28 11.03 -33.84
C VAL A 270 -4.60 9.76 -33.30
N GLU A 271 -3.27 9.71 -33.29
CA GLU A 271 -2.52 8.57 -32.74
C GLU A 271 -2.77 8.39 -31.24
N LYS A 272 -2.83 9.47 -30.46
CA LYS A 272 -3.24 9.41 -29.04
C LYS A 272 -4.67 8.91 -28.90
N GLY A 273 -5.57 9.34 -29.79
CA GLY A 273 -6.93 8.82 -29.84
C GLY A 273 -6.95 7.31 -30.10
N ILE A 274 -6.21 6.82 -31.10
CA ILE A 274 -6.10 5.40 -31.41
C ILE A 274 -5.54 4.63 -30.21
N GLU A 275 -4.50 5.14 -29.54
CA GLU A 275 -3.94 4.52 -28.35
C GLU A 275 -5.00 4.31 -27.28
N VAL A 276 -5.82 5.33 -26.99
CA VAL A 276 -6.93 5.24 -26.02
C VAL A 276 -8.00 4.24 -26.49
N TYR A 277 -8.49 4.36 -27.73
CA TYR A 277 -9.59 3.54 -28.23
C TYR A 277 -9.19 2.12 -28.65
N SER A 278 -7.89 1.84 -28.75
CA SER A 278 -7.37 0.48 -28.96
C SER A 278 -7.48 -0.39 -27.71
N GLN A 279 -7.68 0.21 -26.54
CA GLN A 279 -7.84 -0.51 -25.28
C GLN A 279 -9.18 -1.25 -25.25
N ALA A 280 -9.19 -2.44 -24.64
CA ALA A 280 -10.41 -3.24 -24.52
C ALA A 280 -11.52 -2.55 -23.70
N ARG A 281 -11.18 -1.60 -22.82
CA ARG A 281 -12.15 -0.83 -22.02
C ARG A 281 -11.71 0.64 -22.03
N VAL A 282 -12.61 1.52 -22.48
CA VAL A 282 -12.40 2.97 -22.53
C VAL A 282 -13.44 3.62 -21.64
N PHE A 283 -13.06 4.68 -20.94
CA PHE A 283 -13.94 5.41 -20.04
C PHE A 283 -14.02 6.86 -20.47
N MET A 284 -15.23 7.44 -20.47
CA MET A 284 -15.49 8.85 -20.74
C MET A 284 -15.94 9.54 -19.46
N ALA A 285 -15.66 10.83 -19.33
CA ALA A 285 -16.24 11.63 -18.26
C ALA A 285 -17.77 11.66 -18.42
N LYS A 286 -18.51 11.45 -17.33
CA LYS A 286 -19.96 11.59 -17.35
C LYS A 286 -20.27 13.06 -17.65
N VAL A 287 -20.89 13.32 -18.79
CA VAL A 287 -21.43 14.66 -19.10
C VAL A 287 -22.66 14.83 -18.21
N ASP A 288 -22.65 15.85 -17.36
CA ASP A 288 -23.78 16.17 -16.50
C ASP A 288 -24.89 16.79 -17.38
N ASP A 289 -25.74 15.94 -17.96
CA ASP A 289 -26.90 16.35 -18.79
C ASP A 289 -28.03 17.02 -17.96
N GLU A 290 -27.75 17.55 -16.76
CA GLU A 290 -28.74 18.15 -15.86
C GLU A 290 -29.08 19.62 -16.18
N ALA A 291 -28.57 20.19 -17.28
CA ALA A 291 -28.71 21.62 -17.60
C ALA A 291 -29.73 21.98 -18.71
N GLU A 292 -30.45 21.02 -19.29
CA GLU A 292 -31.33 21.26 -20.47
C GLU A 292 -32.85 21.10 -20.14
N GLY A 293 -33.25 21.25 -18.87
CA GLY A 293 -34.61 20.97 -18.41
C GLY A 293 -35.46 22.16 -17.92
N GLU A 294 -34.96 23.39 -17.96
CA GLU A 294 -35.73 24.58 -17.58
C GLU A 294 -35.78 25.59 -18.73
N TYR A 295 -36.79 25.48 -19.60
CA TYR A 295 -37.38 26.61 -20.34
C TYR A 295 -38.81 26.29 -20.77
#